data_AF-A0A9Q3H5R9-F1
#
_entry.id   AF-A0A9Q3H5R9-F1
#
_cell.length_a   1.000
_cell.length_b   1.000
_cell.length_c   1.000
_cell.angle_alpha   90.00
_cell.angle_beta   90.00
_cell.angle_gamma   90.00
#
_symmetry.space_group_name_H-M   'P 1'
#
loop_
_entity.id
_entity.type
_entity.pdbx_description
1 polymer ?
#
loop_
_entity_poly.entity_id
_entity_poly.type
_entity_poly.pdbx_seq_one_letter_code
_entity_poly.pdbx_strand_id
1 'polypeptide(L)'
;MENCTSNHFIIGNDYLSIYGMDISNQEDRYFTIGDNKRQKFGFFNNKRPISVIYNEEKSPEKDFFITETLKEAEFNHELTVRMKEKLIDLLFQYTNAIATDKEPLGAIIGHEVDIILNVEEPYPPLLRRPAYPPSPRAREALEVHIKELMDLGVLRKVGHNKQVEVTTPVIITWHNGKSRMVGDFRALNTYTIPDRYPIPRIHHSNEK
;
A
#
# COMPACT_ATOMS: atom_id res chain seq x y z
N MET A 1 23.36 -10.28 15.57
CA MET A 1 22.90 -11.47 16.31
C MET A 1 21.47 -11.20 16.71
N GLU A 2 20.53 -12.00 16.20
CA GLU A 2 19.12 -11.87 16.55
C GLU A 2 18.89 -12.34 17.99
N ASN A 3 18.09 -11.59 18.74
CA ASN A 3 17.76 -11.96 20.12
C ASN A 3 16.83 -13.18 20.12
N CYS A 4 17.31 -14.32 20.62
CA CYS A 4 16.51 -15.52 20.79
C CYS A 4 15.74 -15.46 22.12
N THR A 5 14.40 -15.59 22.07
CA THR A 5 13.56 -15.74 23.26
C THR A 5 13.48 -17.22 23.63
N SER A 6 14.20 -17.64 24.68
CA SER A 6 14.11 -19.00 25.23
C SER A 6 13.60 -18.98 26.66
N ASN A 7 12.67 -19.88 26.98
CA ASN A 7 12.17 -20.07 28.35
C ASN A 7 13.16 -20.85 29.23
N HIS A 8 14.07 -21.61 28.62
CA HIS A 8 15.07 -22.41 29.33
C HIS A 8 16.41 -22.31 28.61
N PHE A 9 17.46 -22.02 29.36
CA PHE A 9 18.82 -21.97 28.85
C PHE A 9 19.68 -22.92 29.68
N ILE A 10 20.23 -23.94 29.03
CA ILE A 10 21.10 -24.91 29.66
C ILE A 10 22.54 -24.49 29.34
N ILE A 11 23.32 -24.20 30.38
CA ILE A 11 24.73 -23.87 30.26
C ILE A 11 25.53 -25.07 30.76
N GLY A 12 26.46 -25.55 29.94
CA GLY A 12 27.40 -26.59 30.34
C GLY A 12 28.41 -26.09 31.37
N ASN A 13 28.88 -26.99 32.22
CA ASN A 13 29.86 -26.66 33.26
C ASN A 13 31.22 -26.21 32.70
N ASP A 14 31.54 -26.66 31.49
CA ASP A 14 32.68 -26.23 30.67
C ASP A 14 32.61 -24.74 30.35
N TYR A 15 31.46 -24.25 29.88
CA TYR A 15 31.24 -22.84 29.59
C TYR A 15 31.29 -21.98 30.86
N LEU A 16 30.71 -22.44 31.96
CA LEU A 16 30.79 -21.72 33.24
C LEU A 16 32.25 -21.53 33.68
N SER A 17 33.07 -22.58 33.50
CA SER A 17 34.49 -22.54 33.86
C SER A 17 35.31 -21.62 32.94
N ILE A 18 35.08 -21.67 31.63
CA ILE A 18 35.82 -20.86 30.63
C ILE A 18 35.60 -19.36 30.87
N TYR A 19 34.36 -18.97 31.23
CA TYR A 19 33.99 -17.57 31.41
C TYR A 19 34.02 -17.10 32.86
N GLY A 20 34.50 -17.94 33.79
CA GLY A 20 34.60 -17.60 35.23
C GLY A 20 33.25 -17.27 35.85
N MET A 21 32.20 -18.00 35.48
CA MET A 21 30.85 -17.80 35.99
C MET A 21 30.61 -18.68 37.23
N ASP A 22 30.51 -18.06 38.41
CA ASP A 22 30.14 -18.74 39.64
C ASP A 22 28.66 -18.46 39.95
N ILE A 23 27.87 -19.52 40.17
CA ILE A 23 26.45 -19.43 40.52
C ILE A 23 26.27 -19.87 41.97
N SER A 24 25.77 -18.97 42.82
CA SER A 24 25.43 -19.25 44.21
C SER A 24 23.92 -19.35 44.39
N ASN A 25 23.46 -20.51 44.87
CA ASN A 25 22.06 -20.80 45.13
C ASN A 25 21.72 -20.85 46.64
N GLN A 26 22.39 -20.01 47.44
CA GLN A 26 22.06 -19.81 48.86
C GLN A 26 20.92 -18.79 49.02
N GLU A 27 20.54 -18.43 50.26
CA GLU A 27 19.37 -17.57 50.57
C GLU A 27 19.22 -16.36 49.64
N ASP A 28 20.34 -15.71 49.29
CA ASP A 28 20.42 -14.77 48.17
C ASP A 28 20.98 -15.47 46.93
N ARG A 29 20.13 -15.70 45.92
CA ARG A 29 20.54 -16.27 44.63
C ARG A 29 21.24 -15.19 43.80
N TYR A 30 22.51 -15.40 43.50
CA TYR A 30 23.29 -14.51 42.64
C TYR A 30 24.31 -15.28 41.79
N PHE A 31 24.81 -14.62 40.75
CA PHE A 31 25.95 -15.09 39.98
C PHE A 31 27.02 -14.00 39.87
N THR A 32 28.26 -14.40 39.64
CA THR A 32 29.38 -13.51 39.31
C THR A 32 29.96 -13.90 37.96
N ILE A 33 30.53 -12.94 37.22
CA ILE A 33 31.19 -13.19 35.94
C ILE A 33 32.64 -12.72 36.03
N GLY A 34 33.59 -13.58 35.67
CA GLY A 34 35.02 -13.32 35.68
C GLY A 34 35.63 -13.32 37.09
N ASP A 35 36.90 -12.92 37.19
CA ASP A 35 37.68 -13.02 38.42
C ASP A 35 37.23 -12.05 39.54
N ASN A 36 36.36 -11.09 39.23
CA ASN A 36 35.95 -10.06 40.17
C ASN A 36 34.72 -10.46 41.00
N LYS A 37 34.95 -11.27 42.04
CA LYS A 37 33.92 -11.78 42.98
C LYS A 37 33.17 -10.70 43.78
N ARG A 38 33.51 -9.41 43.61
CA ARG A 38 32.84 -8.29 44.26
C ARG A 38 31.56 -7.87 43.54
N GLN A 39 31.46 -8.09 42.23
CA GLN A 39 30.28 -7.70 41.46
C GLN A 39 29.30 -8.88 41.38
N LYS A 40 28.27 -8.84 42.24
CA LYS A 40 27.23 -9.87 42.32
C LYS A 40 26.00 -9.42 41.54
N PHE A 41 25.51 -10.29 40.66
CA PHE A 41 24.28 -10.10 39.91
C PHE A 41 23.19 -10.98 40.51
N GLY A 42 22.21 -10.37 41.17
CA GLY A 42 21.11 -11.11 41.80
C GLY A 42 20.11 -11.65 40.78
N PHE A 43 19.55 -12.83 41.05
CA PHE A 43 18.39 -13.32 40.30
C PHE A 43 17.12 -12.64 40.85
N PHE A 44 16.56 -11.68 40.12
CA PHE A 44 15.34 -11.00 40.53
C PHE A 44 14.15 -11.96 40.54
N ASN A 45 13.60 -12.23 41.73
CA ASN A 45 12.45 -13.12 41.93
C ASN A 45 11.11 -12.36 41.83
N ASN A 46 10.98 -11.44 40.88
CA ASN A 46 9.74 -10.69 40.71
C ASN A 46 8.83 -11.43 39.72
N LYS A 47 7.61 -11.77 40.17
CA LYS A 47 6.43 -12.10 39.34
C LYS A 47 6.01 -10.96 38.39
N ARG A 48 6.84 -9.96 38.19
CA ARG A 48 6.65 -8.90 37.19
C ARG A 48 7.67 -9.17 36.11
N PRO A 49 7.24 -9.46 34.87
CA PRO A 49 8.18 -9.57 33.77
C PRO A 49 9.01 -8.28 33.77
N ILE A 50 10.33 -8.42 33.61
CA ILE A 50 11.20 -7.32 33.23
C ILE A 50 10.42 -6.57 32.16
N SER A 51 10.11 -5.30 32.39
CA SER A 51 9.72 -4.42 31.30
C SER A 51 10.96 -4.38 30.42
N VAL A 52 11.05 -5.35 29.50
CA VAL A 52 11.85 -5.24 28.32
C VAL A 52 11.37 -3.92 27.78
N ILE A 53 12.18 -2.88 27.96
CA ILE A 53 12.03 -1.68 27.17
C ILE A 53 12.27 -2.22 25.78
N TYR A 54 11.18 -2.61 25.12
CA TYR A 54 11.15 -2.59 23.68
C TYR A 54 11.53 -1.13 23.42
N ASN A 55 12.79 -0.92 23.06
CA ASN A 55 13.07 0.14 22.13
C ASN A 55 12.19 -0.27 20.95
N GLU A 56 10.94 0.19 20.95
CA GLU A 56 10.20 0.39 19.73
C GLU A 56 11.18 1.20 18.92
N GLU A 57 11.85 0.54 17.97
CA GLU A 57 12.56 1.24 16.91
C GLU A 57 11.48 2.10 16.29
N LYS A 58 11.37 3.35 16.75
CA LYS A 58 10.53 4.36 16.15
C LYS A 58 11.08 4.50 14.75
N SER A 59 10.49 3.81 13.80
CA SER A 59 10.85 4.00 12.42
C SER A 59 10.39 5.42 12.09
N PRO A 60 11.32 6.31 11.69
CA PRO A 60 10.96 7.70 11.35
C PRO A 60 9.91 7.74 10.22
N GLU A 61 9.85 6.68 9.41
CA GLU A 61 8.85 6.45 8.36
C GLU A 61 7.43 6.24 8.90
N LYS A 62 7.27 5.50 10.01
CA LYS A 62 5.96 5.28 10.64
C LYS A 62 5.46 6.53 11.32
N ASP A 63 6.36 7.28 11.97
CA ASP A 63 6.02 8.59 12.55
C ASP A 63 5.56 9.56 11.45
N PHE A 64 6.27 9.60 10.31
CA PHE A 64 5.86 10.39 9.15
C PHE A 64 4.48 9.96 8.63
N PHE A 65 4.25 8.66 8.43
CA PHE A 65 2.95 8.10 8.01
C PHE A 65 1.81 8.50 8.93
N ILE A 66 2.01 8.45 10.25
CA ILE A 66 1.00 8.88 11.23
C ILE A 66 0.71 10.38 11.10
N THR A 67 1.75 11.21 10.95
CA THR A 67 1.59 12.66 10.92
C THR A 67 1.02 13.21 9.61
N GLU A 68 1.32 12.57 8.49
CA GLU A 68 0.95 13.06 7.15
C GLU A 68 -0.29 12.32 6.64
N THR A 69 -0.26 10.98 6.62
CA THR A 69 -1.32 10.16 6.01
C THR A 69 -2.52 9.96 6.92
N LEU A 70 -2.29 9.77 8.23
CA LEU A 70 -3.37 9.58 9.21
C LEU A 70 -3.84 10.88 9.88
N LYS A 71 -3.41 12.04 9.39
CA LYS A 71 -3.76 13.35 9.95
C LYS A 71 -5.26 13.61 9.99
N GLU A 72 -5.95 13.22 8.93
CA GLU A 72 -7.40 13.38 8.77
C GLU A 72 -8.18 12.10 9.12
N ALA A 73 -7.49 11.05 9.58
CA ALA A 73 -8.13 9.78 9.87
C ALA A 73 -8.91 9.84 11.19
N GLU A 74 -10.20 9.55 11.12
CA GLU A 74 -11.05 9.37 12.30
C GLU A 74 -11.06 7.91 12.74
N PHE A 75 -10.63 7.68 13.97
CA PHE A 75 -10.68 6.36 14.60
C PHE A 75 -11.93 6.25 15.48
N ASN A 76 -12.59 5.09 15.46
CA ASN A 76 -13.71 4.81 16.35
C ASN A 76 -13.28 4.99 17.82
N HIS A 77 -14.08 5.72 18.60
CA HIS A 77 -13.86 6.02 20.01
C HIS A 77 -13.87 4.77 20.92
N GLU A 78 -14.42 3.65 20.48
CA GLU A 78 -14.45 2.39 21.21
C GLU A 78 -13.12 1.61 21.16
N LEU A 79 -12.18 2.03 20.31
CA LEU A 79 -10.88 1.38 20.17
C LEU A 79 -9.99 1.64 21.39
N THR A 80 -9.56 0.57 22.06
CA THR A 80 -8.53 0.67 23.08
C THR A 80 -7.19 1.11 22.47
N VAL A 81 -6.32 1.72 23.28
CA VAL A 81 -4.99 2.19 22.86
C VAL A 81 -4.21 1.09 22.13
N ARG A 82 -4.20 -0.11 22.69
CA ARG A 82 -3.52 -1.29 22.11
C ARG A 82 -4.12 -1.73 20.77
N MET A 83 -5.42 -1.59 20.58
CA MET A 83 -6.07 -1.92 19.30
C MET A 83 -5.74 -0.88 18.24
N LYS A 84 -5.69 0.40 18.63
CA LYS A 84 -5.29 1.50 17.75
C LYS A 84 -3.85 1.34 17.28
N GLU A 85 -2.93 0.99 18.17
CA GLU A 85 -1.52 0.70 17.82
C GLU A 85 -1.43 -0.42 16.78
N LYS A 86 -2.09 -1.57 17.03
CA LYS A 86 -2.13 -2.68 16.07
C LYS A 86 -2.74 -2.31 14.73
N LEU A 87 -3.75 -1.45 14.72
CA LEU A 87 -4.37 -0.98 13.49
C LEU A 87 -3.40 -0.09 12.70
N ILE A 88 -2.70 0.82 13.37
CA ILE A 88 -1.68 1.66 12.75
C ILE A 88 -0.55 0.79 12.18
N ASP A 89 -0.11 -0.24 12.92
CA ASP A 89 0.89 -1.19 12.44
C ASP A 89 0.45 -1.89 11.15
N LEU A 90 -0.83 -2.31 11.10
CA LEU A 90 -1.40 -2.96 9.93
C LEU A 90 -1.50 -2.00 8.73
N LEU A 91 -1.97 -0.77 8.96
CA LEU A 91 -2.07 0.24 7.90
C LEU A 91 -0.69 0.63 7.37
N PHE A 92 0.31 0.72 8.25
CA PHE A 92 1.69 0.97 7.86
C PHE A 92 2.26 -0.21 7.06
N GLN A 93 2.04 -1.45 7.50
CA GLN A 93 2.47 -2.65 6.79
C GLN A 93 1.90 -2.74 5.37
N TYR A 94 0.64 -2.31 5.17
CA TYR A 94 -0.06 -2.39 3.90
C TYR A 94 -0.26 -1.01 3.24
N THR A 95 0.62 -0.04 3.50
CA THR A 95 0.48 1.32 2.96
C THR A 95 0.38 1.34 1.43
N ASN A 96 1.15 0.50 0.74
CA ASN A 96 1.12 0.40 -0.72
C ASN A 96 -0.17 -0.22 -1.30
N ALA A 97 -0.99 -0.87 -0.47
CA ALA A 97 -2.27 -1.44 -0.89
C ALA A 97 -3.44 -0.45 -0.78
N ILE A 98 -3.20 0.71 -0.16
CA ILE A 98 -4.23 1.71 0.13
C ILE A 98 -4.01 2.92 -0.76
N ALA A 99 -5.04 3.29 -1.53
CA ALA A 99 -5.01 4.50 -2.35
C ALA A 99 -5.00 5.76 -1.47
N THR A 100 -4.18 6.74 -1.82
CA THR A 100 -4.12 8.05 -1.15
C THR A 100 -4.48 9.17 -2.12
N ASP A 101 -4.72 10.39 -1.63
CA ASP A 101 -5.02 11.52 -2.51
C ASP A 101 -3.87 11.86 -3.47
N LYS A 102 -2.62 11.62 -3.04
CA LYS A 102 -1.41 11.84 -3.85
C LYS A 102 -1.20 10.70 -4.86
N GLU A 103 -1.52 9.48 -4.47
CA GLU A 103 -1.37 8.27 -5.30
C GLU A 103 -2.70 7.50 -5.34
N PRO A 104 -3.70 8.02 -6.07
CA PRO A 104 -5.03 7.41 -6.10
C PRO A 104 -5.10 6.18 -7.01
N LEU A 105 -4.10 5.98 -7.87
CA LEU A 105 -4.09 4.96 -8.90
C LEU A 105 -2.90 4.03 -8.74
N GLY A 106 -3.17 2.72 -8.76
CA GLY A 106 -2.13 1.70 -8.91
C GLY A 106 -1.73 1.54 -10.37
N ALA A 107 -0.47 1.17 -10.62
CA ALA A 107 0.04 0.82 -11.94
C ALA A 107 0.58 -0.60 -11.93
N ILE A 108 0.05 -1.45 -12.81
CA ILE A 108 0.56 -2.80 -13.03
C ILE A 108 1.63 -2.73 -14.13
N ILE A 109 2.87 -3.05 -13.78
CA ILE A 109 4.01 -3.03 -14.70
C ILE A 109 4.12 -4.40 -15.40
N GLY A 110 4.30 -4.40 -16.72
CA GLY A 110 4.53 -5.62 -17.51
C GLY A 110 3.27 -6.32 -18.03
N HIS A 111 2.09 -5.75 -17.78
CA HIS A 111 0.81 -6.28 -18.27
C HIS A 111 0.11 -5.22 -19.14
N GLU A 112 0.69 -4.95 -20.32
CA GLU A 112 0.06 -4.08 -21.31
C GLU A 112 -1.16 -4.77 -21.92
N VAL A 113 -2.18 -3.98 -22.29
CA VAL A 113 -3.43 -4.48 -22.86
C VAL A 113 -3.46 -4.18 -24.35
N ASP A 114 -3.47 -5.24 -25.16
CA ASP A 114 -3.65 -5.13 -26.60
C ASP A 114 -5.14 -5.02 -26.95
N ILE A 115 -5.49 -3.93 -27.62
CA ILE A 115 -6.85 -3.73 -28.16
C ILE A 115 -6.83 -4.20 -29.61
N ILE A 116 -7.32 -5.42 -29.84
CA ILE A 116 -7.38 -6.02 -31.18
C ILE A 116 -8.64 -5.55 -31.90
N LEU A 117 -8.46 -4.99 -33.11
CA LEU A 117 -9.56 -4.56 -33.97
C LEU A 117 -9.90 -5.64 -35.01
N ASN A 118 -11.15 -5.65 -35.47
CA ASN A 118 -11.65 -6.53 -36.55
C ASN A 118 -11.50 -5.90 -37.95
N VAL A 119 -10.79 -4.78 -38.05
CA VAL A 119 -10.51 -4.03 -39.27
C VAL A 119 -9.03 -3.69 -39.33
N GLU A 120 -8.50 -3.61 -40.55
CA GLU A 120 -7.12 -3.23 -40.83
C GLU A 120 -7.03 -1.83 -41.44
N GLU A 121 -5.81 -1.31 -41.58
CA GLU A 121 -5.56 -0.05 -42.26
C GLU A 121 -5.89 -0.15 -43.76
N PRO A 122 -6.52 0.88 -44.37
CA PRO A 122 -6.93 2.14 -43.76
C PRO A 122 -8.20 2.01 -42.91
N TYR A 123 -8.15 2.52 -41.68
CA TYR A 123 -9.27 2.45 -40.75
C TYR A 123 -10.52 3.20 -41.25
N PRO A 124 -11.74 2.70 -40.93
CA PRO A 124 -12.99 3.37 -41.27
C PRO A 124 -13.06 4.82 -40.75
N PRO A 125 -13.68 5.76 -41.49
CA PRO A 125 -13.84 7.14 -41.04
C PRO A 125 -14.52 7.29 -39.68
N LEU A 126 -15.35 6.31 -39.29
CA LEU A 126 -16.03 6.29 -38.00
C LEU A 126 -15.07 6.17 -36.81
N LEU A 127 -13.84 5.68 -37.02
CA LEU A 127 -12.78 5.67 -36.01
C LEU A 127 -12.03 7.02 -35.91
N ARG A 128 -12.25 7.96 -36.83
CA ARG A 128 -11.65 9.31 -36.83
C ARG A 128 -12.68 10.38 -36.53
N ARG A 129 -13.20 10.37 -35.30
CA ARG A 129 -14.25 11.30 -34.89
C ARG A 129 -13.65 12.62 -34.37
N PRO A 130 -14.17 13.78 -34.80
CA PRO A 130 -13.75 15.06 -34.26
C PRO A 130 -14.26 15.25 -32.83
N ALA A 131 -13.60 16.12 -32.07
CA ALA A 131 -14.09 16.53 -30.75
C ALA A 131 -15.44 17.25 -30.87
N TYR A 132 -16.33 17.02 -29.91
CA TYR A 132 -17.57 17.76 -29.82
C TYR A 132 -17.30 19.19 -29.32
N PRO A 133 -17.96 20.24 -29.87
CA PRO A 133 -17.84 21.59 -29.35
C PRO A 133 -18.35 21.66 -27.90
N PRO A 134 -17.50 21.96 -26.91
CA PRO A 134 -17.92 22.05 -25.52
C PRO A 134 -18.53 23.42 -25.22
N SER A 135 -19.47 23.48 -24.27
CA SER A 135 -19.89 24.75 -23.67
C SER A 135 -18.75 25.38 -22.85
N PRO A 136 -18.77 26.69 -22.55
CA PRO A 136 -17.70 27.32 -21.77
C PRO A 136 -17.42 26.61 -20.44
N ARG A 137 -18.48 26.31 -19.69
CA ARG A 137 -18.41 25.55 -18.42
C ARG A 137 -17.85 24.14 -18.61
N ALA A 138 -18.19 23.46 -19.71
CA ALA A 138 -17.65 22.13 -20.00
C ALA A 138 -16.18 22.19 -20.40
N ARG A 139 -15.76 23.25 -21.12
CA ARG A 139 -14.36 23.46 -21.52
C ARG A 139 -13.46 23.63 -20.30
N GLU A 140 -13.85 24.49 -19.35
CA GLU A 140 -13.11 24.69 -18.10
C GLU A 140 -12.98 23.39 -17.31
N ALA A 141 -14.06 22.63 -17.15
CA ALA A 141 -14.02 21.34 -16.47
C ALA A 141 -13.11 20.33 -17.20
N LEU A 142 -13.16 20.30 -18.53
CA LEU A 142 -12.34 19.41 -19.34
C LEU A 142 -10.85 19.72 -19.20
N GLU A 143 -10.48 21.01 -19.18
CA GLU A 143 -9.09 21.45 -18.96
C GLU A 143 -8.56 21.01 -17.59
N VAL A 144 -9.38 21.09 -16.54
CA VAL A 144 -9.03 20.60 -15.19
C VAL A 144 -8.79 19.09 -15.20
N HIS A 145 -9.76 18.30 -15.69
CA HIS A 145 -9.66 16.84 -15.74
C HIS A 145 -8.46 16.36 -16.58
N ILE A 146 -8.22 16.98 -17.74
CA ILE A 146 -7.08 16.63 -18.59
C ILE A 146 -5.76 16.89 -17.86
N LYS A 147 -5.65 18.04 -17.18
CA LYS A 147 -4.44 18.37 -16.44
C LYS A 147 -4.18 17.36 -15.31
N GLU A 148 -5.20 17.06 -14.50
CA GLU A 148 -5.09 16.08 -13.41
C GLU A 148 -4.65 14.71 -13.94
N LEU A 149 -5.24 14.23 -15.04
CA LEU A 149 -4.87 12.95 -15.62
C LEU A 149 -3.48 12.96 -16.29
N MET A 150 -3.01 14.11 -16.77
CA MET A 150 -1.64 14.27 -17.23
C MET A 150 -0.64 14.25 -16.06
N ASP A 151 -0.97 14.93 -14.96
CA ASP A 151 -0.13 14.98 -13.75
C ASP A 151 -0.03 13.59 -13.10
N LEU A 152 -1.12 12.79 -13.16
CA LEU A 152 -1.15 11.38 -12.74
C LEU A 152 -0.49 10.41 -13.74
N GLY A 153 -0.03 10.89 -14.91
CA GLY A 153 0.60 10.05 -15.93
C GLY A 153 -0.35 9.12 -16.70
N VAL A 154 -1.67 9.26 -16.52
CA VAL A 154 -2.70 8.47 -17.22
C VAL A 154 -2.85 8.94 -18.67
N LEU A 155 -2.76 10.25 -18.91
CA LEU A 155 -2.79 10.84 -20.25
C LEU A 155 -1.43 11.38 -20.66
N ARG A 156 -1.10 11.26 -21.96
CA ARG A 156 0.07 11.90 -22.56
C ARG A 156 -0.29 12.63 -23.84
N LYS A 157 0.43 13.71 -24.12
CA LYS A 157 0.37 14.38 -25.42
C LYS A 157 0.96 13.46 -26.49
N VAL A 158 0.27 13.37 -27.63
CA VAL A 158 0.82 12.71 -28.82
C VAL A 158 1.69 13.73 -29.55
N GLY A 159 2.96 13.39 -29.79
CA GLY A 159 3.90 14.28 -30.47
C GLY A 159 3.54 14.47 -31.95
N HIS A 160 3.91 15.62 -32.52
CA HIS A 160 3.63 15.98 -33.92
C HIS A 160 4.12 14.97 -34.96
N ASN A 161 5.13 14.16 -34.59
CA ASN A 161 5.72 13.15 -35.47
C ASN A 161 4.94 11.82 -35.49
N LYS A 162 3.86 11.70 -34.71
CA LYS A 162 3.02 10.48 -34.65
C LYS A 162 1.70 10.74 -35.36
N GLN A 163 1.39 9.90 -36.35
CA GLN A 163 0.09 9.90 -37.00
C GLN A 163 -0.95 9.32 -36.02
N VAL A 164 -2.05 10.05 -35.80
CA VAL A 164 -3.17 9.57 -34.98
C VAL A 164 -4.24 9.04 -35.91
N GLU A 165 -4.45 7.74 -35.88
CA GLU A 165 -5.35 7.07 -36.83
C GLU A 165 -6.75 6.83 -36.28
N VAL A 166 -6.85 6.81 -34.95
CA VAL A 166 -8.09 6.61 -34.19
C VAL A 166 -8.27 7.76 -33.22
N THR A 167 -9.44 8.40 -33.24
CA THR A 167 -9.82 9.48 -32.33
C THR A 167 -11.22 9.26 -31.78
N THR A 168 -11.34 9.36 -30.45
CA THR A 168 -12.62 9.26 -29.73
C THR A 168 -12.92 10.58 -29.03
N PRO A 169 -14.10 11.18 -29.22
CA PRO A 169 -14.44 12.43 -28.57
C PRO A 169 -14.78 12.18 -27.10
N VAL A 170 -14.61 13.25 -26.32
CA VAL A 170 -14.84 13.25 -24.88
C VAL A 170 -15.87 14.33 -24.56
N ILE A 171 -16.73 14.06 -23.56
CA ILE A 171 -17.74 14.98 -23.06
C ILE A 171 -17.64 15.13 -21.54
N ILE A 172 -18.23 16.21 -21.01
CA ILE A 172 -18.43 16.39 -19.59
C ILE A 172 -19.87 16.08 -19.22
N THR A 173 -20.04 15.24 -18.20
CA THR A 173 -21.33 14.98 -17.55
C THR A 173 -21.32 15.55 -16.14
N TRP A 174 -22.47 16.05 -15.68
CA TRP A 174 -22.60 16.65 -14.35
C TRP A 174 -23.55 15.81 -13.50
N HIS A 175 -23.15 15.54 -12.26
CA HIS A 175 -24.00 14.89 -11.29
C HIS A 175 -23.65 15.35 -9.88
N ASN A 176 -24.65 15.81 -9.14
CA ASN A 176 -24.53 16.42 -7.80
C ASN A 176 -23.48 17.55 -7.75
N GLY A 177 -23.49 18.42 -8.77
CA GLY A 177 -22.56 19.56 -8.86
C GLY A 177 -21.13 19.19 -9.30
N LYS A 178 -20.76 17.90 -9.32
CA LYS A 178 -19.43 17.42 -9.75
C LYS A 178 -19.43 17.06 -11.24
N SER A 179 -18.37 17.46 -11.94
CA SER A 179 -18.14 17.12 -13.35
C SER A 179 -17.42 15.78 -13.47
N ARG A 180 -17.69 15.05 -14.56
CA ARG A 180 -16.99 13.81 -14.94
C ARG A 180 -16.66 13.85 -16.42
N MET A 181 -15.41 13.53 -16.76
CA MET A 181 -14.95 13.36 -18.13
C MET A 181 -15.32 11.96 -18.64
N VAL A 182 -15.99 11.86 -19.80
CA VAL A 182 -16.50 10.60 -20.36
C VAL A 182 -16.12 10.50 -21.84
N GLY A 183 -15.44 9.41 -22.22
CA GLY A 183 -15.10 9.10 -23.61
C GLY A 183 -16.23 8.37 -24.35
N ASP A 184 -16.51 8.76 -25.59
CA ASP A 184 -17.53 8.12 -26.44
C ASP A 184 -16.94 6.99 -27.29
N PHE A 185 -16.67 5.84 -26.65
CA PHE A 185 -16.04 4.68 -27.29
C PHE A 185 -16.97 3.82 -28.14
N ARG A 186 -18.21 4.25 -28.41
CA ARG A 186 -19.20 3.42 -29.14
C ARG A 186 -18.71 2.98 -30.52
N ALA A 187 -18.08 3.90 -31.25
CA ALA A 187 -17.48 3.62 -32.55
C ALA A 187 -16.34 2.60 -32.42
N LEU A 188 -15.39 2.85 -31.51
CA LEU A 188 -14.27 1.96 -31.25
C LEU A 188 -14.75 0.55 -30.89
N ASN A 189 -15.69 0.43 -29.96
CA ASN A 189 -16.24 -0.84 -29.50
C ASN A 189 -16.92 -1.67 -30.61
N THR A 190 -17.41 -1.04 -31.68
CA THR A 190 -17.99 -1.75 -32.83
C THR A 190 -16.91 -2.50 -33.63
N TYR A 191 -15.68 -1.99 -33.58
CA TYR A 191 -14.53 -2.55 -34.27
C TYR A 191 -13.58 -3.34 -33.35
N THR A 192 -13.78 -3.31 -32.04
CA THR A 192 -12.98 -4.08 -31.08
C THR A 192 -13.45 -5.54 -31.03
N ILE A 193 -12.51 -6.49 -31.15
CA ILE A 193 -12.80 -7.91 -30.94
C ILE A 193 -13.05 -8.15 -29.45
N PRO A 194 -14.22 -8.70 -29.05
CA PRO A 194 -14.52 -8.94 -27.65
C PRO A 194 -13.60 -10.00 -27.04
N ASP A 195 -12.92 -9.66 -25.94
CA ASP A 195 -12.21 -10.63 -25.12
C ASP A 195 -13.23 -11.45 -24.32
N ARG A 196 -13.26 -12.77 -24.55
CA ARG A 196 -14.22 -13.69 -23.92
C ARG A 196 -13.63 -14.26 -22.63
N TYR A 197 -13.46 -13.40 -21.63
CA TYR A 197 -13.16 -13.83 -20.27
C TYR A 197 -14.41 -13.68 -19.39
N PRO A 198 -15.19 -14.76 -19.16
CA PRO A 198 -16.44 -14.66 -18.42
C PRO A 198 -16.15 -14.34 -16.95
N ILE A 199 -16.69 -13.21 -16.48
CA ILE A 199 -16.69 -12.90 -15.04
C ILE A 199 -17.64 -13.91 -14.36
N PRO A 200 -17.18 -14.63 -13.32
CA PRO A 200 -18.02 -15.59 -12.62
C PRO A 200 -19.23 -14.88 -12.01
N ARG A 201 -20.44 -15.43 -12.20
CA ARG A 201 -21.65 -14.91 -11.57
C ARG A 201 -21.62 -15.24 -10.08
N ILE A 202 -21.91 -14.25 -9.25
CA ILE A 202 -21.86 -14.30 -7.77
C ILE A 202 -22.71 -15.46 -7.20
N HIS A 203 -23.75 -15.92 -7.91
CA HIS A 203 -24.61 -17.01 -7.44
C HIS A 203 -23.95 -18.40 -7.37
N HIS A 204 -22.76 -18.60 -7.94
CA HIS A 204 -22.08 -19.91 -7.96
C HIS A 204 -20.99 -20.10 -6.89
N SER A 205 -20.78 -19.13 -5.99
CA SER A 205 -19.69 -19.19 -5.00
C SER A 205 -20.08 -19.73 -3.61
N ASN A 206 -21.35 -20.13 -3.39
CA ASN A 206 -21.82 -20.63 -2.10
C ASN A 206 -22.09 -22.16 -2.05
N GLU A 207 -21.66 -22.90 -3.08
CA GLU A 207 -21.74 -24.37 -3.09
C GLU A 207 -20.33 -24.97 -3.18
N LYS A 208 -19.55 -24.87 -2.10
CA LYS A 208 -18.47 -25.81 -1.78
C LYS A 208 -18.29 -25.92 -0.28
#